data_AF-A0A6P8H3S7-F1
#
_entry.id   AF-A0A6P8H3S7-F1
#
_cell.length_a   1.000
_cell.length_b   1.000
_cell.length_c   1.000
_cell.angle_alpha   90.00
_cell.angle_beta   90.00
_cell.angle_gamma   90.00
#
_symmetry.space_group_name_H-M   'P 1'
#
loop_
_entity.id
_entity.type
_entity.pdbx_description
1 polymer ?
#
loop_
_entity_poly.entity_id
_entity_poly.type
_entity_poly.pdbx_seq_one_letter_code
_entity_poly.pdbx_strand_id
1 'polypeptide(L)'
;MSRTLLVLLLSCLSVLVICIEIEDEKSQCTLQSDSNCQQYWSVRRRNMTCHVSERYRSCDQLCHAGKCNISCIAPEQCRQRCYAGSCDSMECNSRKCRQHCLRSECNLKCNSKHCNQECDVAGCQMTCSPGTELCIQTCKAGKCLMRCPRGVKYCKQTCNYGNCIMLCQAERCLRSCREGRCIYNVPREPVHQVAVIENCNYGLVNKTCLQECIRGYCNIFNNDPQHNHSQICFGGHCYLDCNDYHKCSQVCIGKGCKKLTCKSGVCIQECVAGGCEMECVSEKCSQICRGGGCIMKCLSHDTRICQQYCTGGGCKMICNAENCSPSCYAGYCEYVRTRPPGSGILKVCDSIEWGVCRQACRSYEGCSLTCNQLDTLHSCNQTCDGGNCNLNCSSMERCNQNCAGGFCQLMTCNAKVCFQVCNGGECGTMKCEAETCVQMCFGPGCHMTCTPGVRECHQACMTKQGHCIFDCHAEMCTVSLV
;
A
#
# COMPACT_ATOMS: atom_id res chain seq x y z
N MET A 1 25.94 -52.23 56.63
CA MET A 1 25.97 -50.77 56.88
C MET A 1 27.21 -50.18 56.20
N SER A 2 27.05 -48.99 55.60
CA SER A 2 28.06 -48.13 54.93
C SER A 2 28.53 -48.58 53.53
N ARG A 3 27.94 -48.04 52.45
CA ARG A 3 28.32 -46.81 51.69
C ARG A 3 29.65 -46.96 50.92
N THR A 4 29.58 -47.07 49.59
CA THR A 4 30.06 -46.11 48.57
C THR A 4 29.95 -46.78 47.18
N LEU A 5 29.05 -46.30 46.32
CA LEU A 5 28.86 -46.76 44.94
C LEU A 5 29.31 -45.62 44.02
N LEU A 6 30.44 -45.79 43.33
CA LEU A 6 30.93 -44.87 42.30
C LEU A 6 30.41 -45.37 40.94
N VAL A 7 29.56 -44.56 40.31
CA VAL A 7 28.93 -44.83 39.02
C VAL A 7 29.93 -44.56 37.89
N LEU A 8 30.17 -45.58 37.07
CA LEU A 8 30.77 -45.50 35.75
C LEU A 8 29.72 -46.02 34.78
N LEU A 9 29.28 -45.19 33.82
CA LEU A 9 29.09 -45.54 32.39
C LEU A 9 28.14 -44.59 31.65
N LEU A 10 28.60 -44.20 30.46
CA LEU A 10 27.84 -43.92 29.22
C LEU A 10 26.95 -42.67 29.16
N SER A 11 27.43 -41.64 28.45
CA SER A 11 26.53 -40.84 27.59
C SER A 11 27.21 -40.49 26.27
N CYS A 12 26.49 -40.79 25.19
CA CYS A 12 26.84 -40.64 23.79
C CYS A 12 27.20 -39.20 23.43
N LEU A 13 28.31 -39.01 22.70
CA LEU A 13 28.46 -37.87 21.80
C LEU A 13 27.47 -38.03 20.64
N SER A 14 26.35 -37.32 20.69
CA SER A 14 25.58 -36.97 19.49
C SER A 14 26.04 -35.60 19.02
N VAL A 15 26.66 -35.60 17.84
CA VAL A 15 26.97 -34.40 17.06
C VAL A 15 25.65 -33.69 16.76
N LEU A 16 25.44 -32.53 17.39
CA LEU A 16 24.42 -31.57 16.98
C LEU A 16 24.85 -30.98 15.63
N VAL A 17 24.43 -31.64 14.55
CA VAL A 17 24.35 -31.00 13.23
C VAL A 17 23.21 -30.00 13.32
N ILE A 18 23.56 -28.72 13.46
CA ILE A 18 22.61 -27.63 13.27
C ILE A 18 22.31 -27.60 11.77
N CYS A 19 21.22 -28.26 11.35
CA CYS A 19 20.63 -28.03 10.04
C CYS A 19 20.09 -26.59 10.04
N ILE A 20 20.88 -25.67 9.51
CA ILE A 20 20.34 -24.40 9.02
C ILE A 20 19.50 -24.78 7.81
N GLU A 21 18.18 -24.65 7.92
CA GLU A 21 17.28 -24.77 6.78
C GLU A 21 17.63 -23.65 5.79
N ILE A 22 18.42 -24.00 4.78
CA ILE A 22 18.59 -23.21 3.57
C ILE A 22 17.30 -23.40 2.79
N GLU A 23 16.45 -22.38 2.71
CA GLU A 23 15.31 -22.35 1.79
C GLU A 23 15.79 -22.79 0.40
N ASP A 24 15.19 -23.85 -0.16
CA ASP A 24 15.51 -24.37 -1.49
C ASP A 24 15.46 -23.23 -2.53
N GLU A 25 16.50 -23.05 -3.36
CA GLU A 25 16.57 -22.01 -4.41
C GLU A 25 15.31 -22.04 -5.32
N LYS A 26 14.68 -23.22 -5.50
CA LYS A 26 13.42 -23.36 -6.24
C LYS A 26 12.23 -22.65 -5.58
N SER A 27 12.18 -22.57 -4.25
CA SER A 27 11.08 -21.94 -3.51
C SER A 27 11.10 -20.41 -3.61
N GLN A 28 12.27 -19.83 -3.93
CA GLN A 28 12.44 -18.39 -4.07
C GLN A 28 12.03 -17.89 -5.47
N CYS A 29 12.12 -18.68 -6.53
CA CYS A 29 11.82 -18.22 -7.89
C CYS A 29 10.34 -18.43 -8.29
N THR A 30 9.65 -17.36 -8.71
CA THR A 30 8.27 -17.42 -9.23
C THR A 30 8.22 -17.97 -10.66
N LEU A 31 9.20 -17.60 -11.50
CA LEU A 31 9.34 -18.11 -12.86
C LEU A 31 10.82 -18.42 -13.13
N GLN A 32 11.07 -19.50 -13.88
CA GLN A 32 12.41 -19.99 -14.21
C GLN A 32 12.64 -19.84 -15.72
N SER A 33 13.75 -19.22 -16.12
CA SER A 33 14.20 -19.19 -17.52
C SER A 33 15.71 -19.40 -17.52
N ASP A 34 16.16 -20.54 -18.08
CA ASP A 34 17.54 -21.01 -18.19
C ASP A 34 18.45 -20.75 -16.97
N SER A 35 19.02 -19.54 -16.84
CA SER A 35 19.97 -19.10 -15.80
C SER A 35 19.50 -17.87 -15.01
N ASN A 36 18.23 -17.49 -15.12
CA ASN A 36 17.64 -16.31 -14.48
C ASN A 36 16.46 -16.69 -13.58
N CYS A 37 16.54 -16.30 -12.31
CA CYS A 37 15.45 -16.42 -11.35
C CYS A 37 14.57 -15.17 -11.42
N GLN A 38 13.27 -15.34 -11.67
CA GLN A 38 12.33 -14.22 -11.70
C GLN A 38 11.40 -14.26 -10.49
N GLN A 39 11.24 -13.12 -9.83
CA GLN A 39 10.26 -12.92 -8.77
C GLN A 39 9.33 -11.79 -9.18
N TYR A 40 8.04 -12.08 -9.26
CA TYR A 40 7.02 -11.07 -9.52
C TYR A 40 6.06 -10.99 -8.35
N TRP A 41 5.79 -9.77 -7.90
CA TRP A 41 4.81 -9.54 -6.87
C TRP A 41 3.95 -8.33 -7.18
N SER A 42 2.64 -8.53 -7.20
CA SER A 42 1.63 -7.50 -7.31
C SER A 42 0.88 -7.38 -6.00
N VAL A 43 0.69 -6.16 -5.50
CA VAL A 43 -0.06 -5.77 -4.29
C VAL A 43 0.52 -6.30 -2.95
N ARG A 44 0.05 -5.80 -1.80
CA ARG A 44 0.43 -6.18 -0.41
C ARG A 44 1.81 -5.77 0.06
N ARG A 45 2.03 -5.92 1.37
CA ARG A 45 3.36 -5.85 1.97
C ARG A 45 4.09 -7.18 1.76
N ARG A 46 5.26 -7.19 1.14
CA ARG A 46 6.06 -8.42 1.01
C ARG A 46 7.57 -8.16 1.07
N ASN A 47 8.28 -9.11 1.67
CA ASN A 47 9.72 -9.21 1.55
C ASN A 47 10.03 -10.17 0.40
N MET A 48 10.72 -9.68 -0.63
CA MET A 48 11.16 -10.45 -1.79
C MET A 48 12.67 -10.64 -1.68
N THR A 49 13.12 -11.86 -1.44
CA THR A 49 14.54 -12.20 -1.34
C THR A 49 14.91 -13.14 -2.47
N CYS A 50 15.83 -12.74 -3.34
CA CYS A 50 16.41 -13.60 -4.36
C CYS A 50 17.86 -13.86 -3.97
N HIS A 51 18.14 -15.05 -3.46
CA HIS A 51 19.49 -15.48 -3.12
C HIS A 51 19.81 -16.76 -3.90
N VAL A 52 20.58 -16.59 -4.98
CA VAL A 52 20.95 -17.69 -5.87
C VAL A 52 22.46 -17.79 -6.00
N SER A 53 22.97 -19.00 -6.19
CA SER A 53 24.41 -19.26 -6.24
C SER A 53 24.82 -20.40 -7.18
N GLU A 54 23.94 -21.35 -7.45
CA GLU A 54 24.28 -22.54 -8.25
C GLU A 54 23.70 -22.49 -9.67
N ARG A 55 22.38 -22.69 -9.78
CA ARG A 55 21.70 -22.87 -11.07
C ARG A 55 21.47 -21.54 -11.79
N TYR A 56 21.23 -20.49 -11.02
CA TYR A 56 20.91 -19.16 -11.54
C TYR A 56 22.06 -18.19 -11.31
N ARG A 57 22.40 -17.42 -12.34
CA ARG A 57 23.45 -16.39 -12.29
C ARG A 57 22.89 -15.00 -12.11
N SER A 58 21.61 -14.84 -12.41
CA SER A 58 20.91 -13.56 -12.37
C SER A 58 19.57 -13.66 -11.67
N CYS A 59 19.14 -12.54 -11.10
CA CYS A 59 17.85 -12.35 -10.48
C CYS A 59 17.13 -11.15 -11.10
N ASP A 60 15.83 -11.29 -11.38
CA ASP A 60 14.95 -10.21 -11.79
C ASP A 60 13.73 -10.15 -10.87
N GLN A 61 13.66 -9.08 -10.07
CA GLN A 61 12.61 -8.87 -9.07
C GLN A 61 11.76 -7.67 -9.47
N LEU A 62 10.44 -7.86 -9.54
CA LEU A 62 9.48 -6.82 -9.84
C LEU A 62 8.42 -6.76 -8.74
N CYS A 63 8.36 -5.62 -8.04
CA CYS A 63 7.27 -5.24 -7.17
C CYS A 63 6.34 -4.25 -7.87
N HIS A 64 5.04 -4.53 -7.91
CA HIS A 64 4.03 -3.69 -8.53
C HIS A 64 2.87 -3.39 -7.57
N ALA A 65 2.47 -2.12 -7.46
CA ALA A 65 1.25 -1.68 -6.73
C ALA A 65 1.12 -2.09 -5.24
N GLY A 66 2.21 -2.54 -4.61
CA GLY A 66 2.26 -2.98 -3.21
C GLY A 66 3.40 -2.33 -2.41
N LYS A 67 3.61 -2.78 -1.17
CA LYS A 67 4.70 -2.32 -0.30
C LYS A 67 5.81 -3.37 -0.23
N CYS A 68 6.99 -3.12 -0.76
CA CYS A 68 8.00 -4.18 -0.89
C CYS A 68 9.33 -3.85 -0.22
N ASN A 69 9.91 -4.86 0.42
CA ASN A 69 11.34 -4.90 0.71
C ASN A 69 11.97 -5.91 -0.23
N ILE A 70 12.90 -5.48 -1.06
CA ILE A 70 13.50 -6.31 -2.10
C ILE A 70 14.98 -6.48 -1.78
N SER A 71 15.44 -7.73 -1.63
CA SER A 71 16.84 -8.08 -1.40
C SER A 71 17.32 -9.03 -2.50
N CYS A 72 18.53 -8.77 -3.02
CA CYS A 72 19.09 -9.56 -4.12
C CYS A 72 20.57 -9.89 -3.92
N ILE A 73 20.88 -11.17 -4.04
CA ILE A 73 22.23 -11.74 -4.01
C ILE A 73 22.30 -12.76 -5.16
N ALA A 74 23.07 -12.45 -6.20
CA ALA A 74 23.27 -13.30 -7.35
C ALA A 74 24.71 -13.21 -7.84
N PRO A 75 25.27 -14.26 -8.49
CA PRO A 75 26.67 -14.28 -8.92
C PRO A 75 27.02 -13.17 -9.93
N GLU A 76 26.13 -12.87 -10.87
CA GLU A 76 26.42 -11.94 -11.96
C GLU A 76 25.62 -10.64 -11.87
N GLN A 77 24.29 -10.74 -11.90
CA GLN A 77 23.44 -9.56 -12.03
C GLN A 77 22.15 -9.65 -11.22
N CYS A 78 21.79 -8.53 -10.63
CA CYS A 78 20.48 -8.29 -10.06
C CYS A 78 19.78 -7.14 -10.79
N ARG A 79 18.53 -7.38 -11.19
CA ARG A 79 17.60 -6.35 -11.68
C ARG A 79 16.45 -6.23 -10.71
N GLN A 80 16.27 -5.07 -10.11
CA GLN A 80 15.19 -4.80 -9.16
C GLN A 80 14.34 -3.65 -9.68
N ARG A 81 13.03 -3.86 -9.77
CA ARG A 81 12.06 -2.88 -10.27
C ARG A 81 10.94 -2.70 -9.25
N CYS A 82 10.65 -1.45 -8.92
CA CYS A 82 9.55 -1.08 -8.05
C CYS A 82 8.62 -0.10 -8.77
N TYR A 83 7.41 -0.55 -9.10
CA TYR A 83 6.47 0.17 -9.96
C TYR A 83 5.18 0.47 -9.21
N ALA A 84 4.88 1.76 -9.06
CA ALA A 84 3.61 2.23 -8.50
C ALA A 84 3.31 1.69 -7.08
N GLY A 85 4.33 1.31 -6.30
CA GLY A 85 4.22 0.72 -4.96
C GLY A 85 5.28 1.26 -4.00
N SER A 86 5.06 1.20 -2.68
CA SER A 86 5.98 1.74 -1.67
C SER A 86 7.16 0.79 -1.43
N CYS A 87 8.34 1.06 -1.98
CA CYS A 87 9.52 0.22 -1.75
C CYS A 87 10.41 0.79 -0.65
N ASP A 88 10.11 0.40 0.59
CA ASP A 88 10.84 0.83 1.78
C ASP A 88 12.33 0.44 1.71
N SER A 89 12.67 -0.64 1.03
CA SER A 89 14.06 -1.07 0.81
C SER A 89 14.22 -1.82 -0.50
N MET A 90 15.23 -1.44 -1.29
CA MET A 90 15.75 -2.19 -2.42
C MET A 90 17.26 -2.37 -2.19
N GLU A 91 17.66 -3.51 -1.66
CA GLU A 91 19.06 -3.85 -1.37
C GLU A 91 19.62 -4.83 -2.39
N CYS A 92 20.80 -4.52 -2.91
CA CYS A 92 21.42 -5.28 -3.99
C CYS A 92 22.90 -5.54 -3.70
N ASN A 93 23.28 -6.81 -3.64
CA ASN A 93 24.62 -7.29 -3.27
C ASN A 93 25.29 -8.13 -4.36
N SER A 94 24.82 -8.04 -5.61
CA SER A 94 25.41 -8.76 -6.75
C SER A 94 26.61 -8.02 -7.36
N ARG A 95 27.29 -8.58 -8.35
CA ARG A 95 28.41 -7.89 -9.03
C ARG A 95 27.93 -6.67 -9.81
N LYS A 96 26.80 -6.80 -10.51
CA LYS A 96 26.12 -5.73 -11.25
C LYS A 96 24.70 -5.56 -10.75
N CYS A 97 24.36 -4.35 -10.33
CA CYS A 97 23.03 -4.03 -9.84
C CYS A 97 22.38 -2.95 -10.69
N ARG A 98 21.19 -3.26 -11.19
CA ARG A 98 20.29 -2.29 -11.82
C ARG A 98 19.03 -2.18 -10.98
N GLN A 99 18.83 -1.02 -10.36
CA GLN A 99 17.71 -0.73 -9.49
C GLN A 99 16.90 0.40 -10.11
N HIS A 100 15.61 0.20 -10.28
CA HIS A 100 14.74 1.15 -10.95
C HIS A 100 13.43 1.33 -10.19
N CYS A 101 13.12 2.59 -9.88
CA CYS A 101 11.93 2.99 -9.16
C CYS A 101 11.06 3.89 -10.05
N LEU A 102 9.80 3.51 -10.23
CA LEU A 102 8.83 4.22 -11.08
C LEU A 102 7.58 4.55 -10.30
N ARG A 103 7.28 5.86 -10.19
CA ARG A 103 6.04 6.38 -9.59
C ARG A 103 5.80 5.92 -8.16
N SER A 104 6.86 5.93 -7.35
CA SER A 104 6.78 5.70 -5.91
C SER A 104 8.01 6.22 -5.19
N GLU A 105 7.92 6.27 -3.86
CA GLU A 105 9.10 6.50 -3.05
C GLU A 105 9.87 5.20 -2.85
N CYS A 106 11.19 5.24 -3.11
CA CYS A 106 12.05 4.08 -2.96
C CYS A 106 13.37 4.40 -2.24
N ASN A 107 13.83 3.44 -1.43
CA ASN A 107 15.18 3.45 -0.86
C ASN A 107 16.08 2.44 -1.58
N LEU A 108 16.91 2.91 -2.50
CA LEU A 108 17.83 2.11 -3.31
C LEU A 108 19.19 2.05 -2.62
N LYS A 109 19.62 0.85 -2.21
CA LYS A 109 20.93 0.57 -1.63
C LYS A 109 21.68 -0.43 -2.51
N CYS A 110 22.84 -0.01 -3.01
CA CYS A 110 23.66 -0.82 -3.89
C CYS A 110 25.05 -1.07 -3.28
N ASN A 111 25.35 -2.34 -3.04
CA ASN A 111 26.58 -2.81 -2.41
C ASN A 111 27.50 -3.53 -3.43
N SER A 112 27.54 -3.02 -4.66
CA SER A 112 28.10 -3.74 -5.82
C SER A 112 29.28 -3.00 -6.46
N LYS A 113 30.06 -3.71 -7.28
CA LYS A 113 31.12 -3.09 -8.09
C LYS A 113 30.55 -2.11 -9.13
N HIS A 114 29.42 -2.45 -9.75
CA HIS A 114 28.72 -1.58 -10.69
C HIS A 114 27.27 -1.38 -10.26
N CYS A 115 26.93 -0.14 -9.96
CA CYS A 115 25.61 0.29 -9.50
C CYS A 115 24.98 1.22 -10.53
N ASN A 116 23.77 0.90 -10.96
CA ASN A 116 22.91 1.80 -11.73
C ASN A 116 21.57 1.94 -11.01
N GLN A 117 21.33 3.13 -10.47
CA GLN A 117 20.14 3.48 -9.68
C GLN A 117 19.38 4.57 -10.43
N GLU A 118 18.12 4.28 -10.76
CA GLU A 118 17.26 5.17 -11.54
C GLU A 118 15.93 5.39 -10.81
N CYS A 119 15.61 6.67 -10.60
CA CYS A 119 14.39 7.13 -9.96
C CYS A 119 13.62 8.03 -10.91
N ASP A 120 12.42 7.61 -11.33
CA ASP A 120 11.68 8.35 -12.35
C ASP A 120 10.78 9.43 -11.75
N VAL A 121 9.97 9.08 -10.76
CA VAL A 121 8.90 9.95 -10.23
C VAL A 121 8.72 9.67 -8.73
N ALA A 122 8.31 10.70 -7.99
CA ALA A 122 8.06 10.80 -6.54
C ALA A 122 9.28 11.24 -5.72
N GLY A 123 10.38 10.52 -5.88
CA GLY A 123 11.62 10.78 -5.18
C GLY A 123 12.21 9.50 -4.58
N CYS A 124 13.53 9.45 -4.45
CA CYS A 124 14.22 8.27 -3.97
C CYS A 124 15.42 8.63 -3.11
N GLN A 125 15.75 7.75 -2.17
CA GLN A 125 17.06 7.74 -1.54
C GLN A 125 17.95 6.73 -2.26
N MET A 126 18.99 7.19 -2.93
CA MET A 126 19.93 6.37 -3.69
C MET A 126 21.30 6.40 -3.00
N THR A 127 21.78 5.23 -2.60
CA THR A 127 23.07 5.08 -1.91
C THR A 127 23.89 3.96 -2.54
N CYS A 128 25.15 4.27 -2.85
CA CYS A 128 26.20 3.29 -3.19
C CYS A 128 27.11 3.06 -1.98
N SER A 129 27.81 1.92 -1.94
CA SER A 129 28.69 1.55 -0.81
C SER A 129 30.17 1.74 -1.12
N PRO A 130 31.03 1.84 -0.09
CA PRO A 130 32.49 1.82 -0.29
C PRO A 130 32.92 0.55 -1.05
N GLY A 131 33.90 0.67 -1.94
CA GLY A 131 34.35 -0.42 -2.83
C GLY A 131 33.62 -0.49 -4.18
N THR A 132 32.57 0.31 -4.39
CA THR A 132 31.93 0.46 -5.71
C THR A 132 32.87 1.13 -6.71
N GLU A 133 33.06 0.52 -7.88
CA GLU A 133 33.93 1.08 -8.93
C GLU A 133 33.18 2.12 -9.77
N LEU A 134 31.92 1.83 -10.10
CA LEU A 134 31.06 2.69 -10.90
C LEU A 134 29.70 2.81 -10.25
N CYS A 135 29.34 4.01 -9.81
CA CYS A 135 28.02 4.35 -9.30
C CYS A 135 27.35 5.38 -10.23
N ILE A 136 26.20 5.03 -10.79
CA ILE A 136 25.37 5.94 -11.59
C ILE A 136 24.04 6.10 -10.87
N GLN A 137 23.69 7.36 -10.57
CA GLN A 137 22.46 7.76 -9.89
C GLN A 137 21.73 8.77 -10.75
N THR A 138 20.50 8.46 -11.14
CA THR A 138 19.67 9.32 -11.99
C THR A 138 18.34 9.59 -11.32
N CYS A 139 18.02 10.86 -11.11
CA CYS A 139 16.72 11.33 -10.66
C CYS A 139 16.05 12.09 -11.80
N LYS A 140 14.96 11.55 -12.36
CA LYS A 140 14.20 12.25 -13.39
C LYS A 140 13.31 13.32 -12.75
N ALA A 141 12.50 12.98 -11.75
CA ALA A 141 11.64 13.94 -11.06
C ALA A 141 11.35 13.54 -9.60
N GLY A 142 10.93 14.50 -8.78
CA GLY A 142 10.58 14.28 -7.36
C GLY A 142 11.61 14.84 -6.38
N LYS A 143 11.63 14.30 -5.16
CA LYS A 143 12.62 14.66 -4.13
C LYS A 143 13.66 13.54 -3.98
N CYS A 144 14.87 13.75 -4.50
CA CYS A 144 15.91 12.72 -4.52
C CYS A 144 17.07 13.05 -3.57
N LEU A 145 17.53 12.04 -2.83
CA LEU A 145 18.76 12.08 -2.05
C LEU A 145 19.75 11.09 -2.67
N MET A 146 20.80 11.61 -3.29
CA MET A 146 21.84 10.85 -3.98
C MET A 146 23.13 10.87 -3.16
N ARG A 147 23.61 9.70 -2.74
CA ARG A 147 24.80 9.55 -1.91
C ARG A 147 25.83 8.62 -2.55
N CYS A 148 27.03 9.15 -2.74
CA CYS A 148 28.24 8.41 -3.06
C CYS A 148 29.28 8.64 -1.95
N PRO A 149 29.51 7.68 -1.05
CA PRO A 149 30.44 7.83 0.06
C PRO A 149 31.91 7.75 -0.39
N ARG A 150 32.83 8.00 0.54
CA ARG A 150 34.27 7.72 0.35
C ARG A 150 34.50 6.24 0.04
N GLY A 151 35.49 5.96 -0.80
CA GLY A 151 35.81 4.60 -1.27
C GLY A 151 35.05 4.16 -2.53
N VAL A 152 34.22 5.03 -3.12
CA VAL A 152 33.69 4.84 -4.48
C VAL A 152 34.68 5.41 -5.50
N LYS A 153 35.05 4.66 -6.54
CA LYS A 153 36.03 5.16 -7.54
C LYS A 153 35.43 6.23 -8.44
N TYR A 154 34.31 5.95 -9.09
CA TYR A 154 33.64 6.90 -9.98
C TYR A 154 32.15 6.98 -9.69
N CYS A 155 31.65 8.20 -9.49
CA CYS A 155 30.24 8.46 -9.24
C CYS A 155 29.70 9.52 -10.21
N LYS A 156 28.61 9.17 -10.92
CA LYS A 156 27.84 10.08 -11.77
C LYS A 156 26.44 10.29 -11.18
N GLN A 157 26.10 11.53 -10.88
CA GLN A 157 24.79 11.92 -10.36
C GLN A 157 24.10 12.87 -11.34
N THR A 158 22.84 12.59 -11.69
CA THR A 158 22.05 13.41 -12.62
C THR A 158 20.70 13.76 -12.00
N CYS A 159 20.32 15.03 -12.01
CA CYS A 159 19.01 15.51 -11.60
C CYS A 159 18.35 16.28 -12.76
N ASN A 160 17.23 15.79 -13.28
CA ASN A 160 16.53 16.44 -14.39
C ASN A 160 15.53 17.48 -13.89
N TYR A 161 14.60 17.09 -13.00
CA TYR A 161 13.56 17.93 -12.42
C TYR A 161 13.44 17.72 -10.90
N GLY A 162 12.69 18.58 -10.20
CA GLY A 162 12.40 18.40 -8.77
C GLY A 162 13.47 18.96 -7.84
N ASN A 163 13.60 18.35 -6.65
CA ASN A 163 14.54 18.74 -5.60
C ASN A 163 15.55 17.62 -5.35
N CYS A 164 16.84 17.87 -5.62
CA CYS A 164 17.89 16.87 -5.53
C CYS A 164 18.99 17.28 -4.55
N ILE A 165 19.30 16.42 -3.58
CA ILE A 165 20.49 16.54 -2.74
C ILE A 165 21.54 15.56 -3.29
N MET A 166 22.66 16.08 -3.77
CA MET A 166 23.71 15.36 -4.50
C MET A 166 25.02 15.32 -3.70
N LEU A 167 25.12 14.37 -2.78
CA LEU A 167 26.30 14.19 -1.93
C LEU A 167 27.26 13.20 -2.58
N CYS A 168 28.48 13.65 -2.91
CA CYS A 168 29.50 12.84 -3.56
C CYS A 168 30.85 13.08 -2.88
N GLN A 169 31.43 11.99 -2.40
CA GLN A 169 32.75 11.87 -1.77
C GLN A 169 33.58 10.78 -2.46
N ALA A 170 33.18 10.37 -3.66
CA ALA A 170 33.93 9.42 -4.50
C ALA A 170 35.28 10.04 -4.93
N GLU A 171 36.20 9.20 -5.39
CA GLU A 171 37.49 9.68 -5.95
C GLU A 171 37.26 10.58 -7.15
N ARG A 172 36.28 10.25 -8.00
CA ARG A 172 35.83 11.07 -9.13
C ARG A 172 34.31 11.27 -9.09
N CYS A 173 33.90 12.53 -9.07
CA CYS A 173 32.49 12.92 -9.06
C CYS A 173 32.12 13.68 -10.34
N LEU A 174 31.12 13.19 -11.06
CA LEU A 174 30.46 13.92 -12.15
C LEU A 174 29.02 14.22 -11.74
N ARG A 175 28.64 15.49 -11.75
CA ARG A 175 27.29 15.93 -11.37
C ARG A 175 26.66 16.75 -12.48
N SER A 176 25.38 16.50 -12.76
CA SER A 176 24.58 17.27 -13.72
C SER A 176 23.25 17.65 -13.10
N CYS A 177 22.88 18.92 -13.23
CA CYS A 177 21.58 19.47 -12.83
C CYS A 177 20.97 20.18 -14.04
N ARG A 178 19.73 19.84 -14.39
CA ARG A 178 19.00 20.50 -15.49
C ARG A 178 18.02 21.52 -14.94
N GLU A 179 16.72 21.20 -14.93
CA GLU A 179 15.63 22.10 -14.53
C GLU A 179 15.24 21.93 -13.04
N GLY A 180 15.87 20.99 -12.34
CA GLY A 180 15.70 20.79 -10.91
C GLY A 180 16.45 21.80 -10.02
N ARG A 181 16.15 21.77 -8.73
CA ARG A 181 16.92 22.44 -7.69
C ARG A 181 17.92 21.46 -7.08
N CYS A 182 19.21 21.70 -7.32
CA CYS A 182 20.27 20.83 -6.83
C CYS A 182 21.04 21.44 -5.66
N ILE A 183 21.27 20.63 -4.64
CA ILE A 183 22.01 20.98 -3.44
C ILE A 183 23.21 20.02 -3.33
N TYR A 184 24.43 20.54 -3.30
CA TYR A 184 25.65 19.74 -3.36
C TYR A 184 26.32 19.48 -1.99
N ASN A 185 25.93 20.25 -0.98
CA ASN A 185 26.42 20.16 0.40
C ASN A 185 25.21 19.99 1.34
N VAL A 186 25.39 19.42 2.53
CA VAL A 186 24.30 19.35 3.54
C VAL A 186 23.92 20.79 3.92
N PRO A 187 22.74 21.30 3.53
CA PRO A 187 22.40 22.68 3.79
C PRO A 187 21.89 22.83 5.23
N ARG A 188 22.27 23.93 5.89
CA ARG A 188 21.43 24.52 6.95
C ARG A 188 20.14 24.99 6.30
N GLU A 189 19.00 24.76 6.94
CA GLU A 189 17.67 25.03 6.38
C GLU A 189 17.58 26.45 5.79
N PRO A 190 17.40 26.60 4.46
CA PRO A 190 17.03 27.87 3.89
C PRO A 190 15.55 28.13 4.17
N VAL A 191 15.20 29.39 4.44
CA VAL A 191 13.80 29.86 4.36
C VAL A 191 13.39 29.83 2.89
N HIS A 192 12.42 29.00 2.54
CA HIS A 192 11.93 28.87 1.16
C HIS A 192 10.75 29.81 0.96
N GLN A 193 10.86 30.75 0.02
CA GLN A 193 9.72 31.54 -0.44
C GLN A 193 8.75 30.63 -1.20
N VAL A 194 7.47 30.70 -0.86
CA VAL A 194 6.40 29.94 -1.52
C VAL A 194 6.02 30.66 -2.81
N ALA A 195 6.11 29.97 -3.94
CA ALA A 195 5.68 30.50 -5.24
C ALA A 195 4.15 30.40 -5.38
N VAL A 196 3.52 31.33 -6.08
CA VAL A 196 2.09 31.30 -6.40
C VAL A 196 1.92 31.11 -7.91
N ILE A 197 1.11 30.13 -8.31
CA ILE A 197 0.82 29.81 -9.71
C ILE A 197 -0.70 29.85 -9.90
N GLU A 198 -1.18 30.88 -10.58
CA GLU A 198 -2.62 31.10 -10.82
C GLU A 198 -3.02 30.95 -12.30
N ASN A 199 -2.06 31.17 -13.20
CA ASN A 199 -2.25 31.09 -14.64
C ASN A 199 -1.67 29.78 -15.20
N CYS A 200 -1.96 29.49 -16.47
CA CYS A 200 -1.39 28.35 -17.19
C CYS A 200 0.09 28.60 -17.52
N ASN A 201 0.96 28.49 -16.52
CA ASN A 201 2.38 28.83 -16.64
C ASN A 201 3.15 27.91 -17.59
N TYR A 202 2.65 26.69 -17.83
CA TYR A 202 3.18 25.80 -18.86
C TYR A 202 2.48 26.03 -20.21
N GLY A 203 1.19 26.34 -20.18
CA GLY A 203 0.40 26.72 -21.36
C GLY A 203 -0.97 26.07 -21.41
N LEU A 204 -1.70 26.34 -22.49
CA LEU A 204 -3.02 25.77 -22.75
C LEU A 204 -2.91 24.69 -23.83
N VAL A 205 -3.27 23.45 -23.50
CA VAL A 205 -3.22 22.31 -24.43
C VAL A 205 -4.56 21.60 -24.42
N ASN A 206 -5.21 21.44 -25.58
CA ASN A 206 -6.50 20.75 -25.71
C ASN A 206 -7.54 21.22 -24.67
N LYS A 207 -7.73 22.55 -24.54
CA LYS A 207 -8.64 23.18 -23.55
C LYS A 207 -8.31 22.80 -22.09
N THR A 208 -7.04 22.50 -21.81
CA THR A 208 -6.54 22.20 -20.47
C THR A 208 -5.45 23.19 -20.11
N CYS A 209 -5.66 23.94 -19.04
CA CYS A 209 -4.68 24.81 -18.43
C CYS A 209 -3.64 23.95 -17.70
N LEU A 210 -2.40 23.97 -18.19
CA LEU A 210 -1.30 23.23 -17.59
C LEU A 210 -0.56 24.14 -16.60
N GLN A 211 -0.53 23.70 -15.33
CA GLN A 211 0.11 24.40 -14.23
C GLN A 211 1.17 23.51 -13.59
N GLU A 212 2.44 23.87 -13.73
CA GLU A 212 3.55 23.05 -13.29
C GLU A 212 4.44 23.76 -12.25
N CYS A 213 4.69 23.08 -11.13
CA CYS A 213 5.63 23.50 -10.10
C CYS A 213 6.83 22.54 -10.07
N ILE A 214 7.88 22.90 -10.82
CA ILE A 214 9.08 22.06 -10.99
C ILE A 214 9.90 21.96 -9.69
N ARG A 215 10.07 23.08 -8.97
CA ARG A 215 10.95 23.16 -7.78
C ARG A 215 10.26 22.83 -6.45
N GLY A 216 8.94 22.63 -6.44
CA GLY A 216 8.18 22.50 -5.20
C GLY A 216 7.99 23.84 -4.48
N TYR A 217 7.37 23.81 -3.31
CA TYR A 217 7.03 25.01 -2.52
C TYR A 217 6.14 25.98 -3.30
N CYS A 218 5.07 25.47 -3.92
CA CYS A 218 4.12 26.29 -4.67
C CYS A 218 2.71 26.18 -4.09
N ASN A 219 1.98 27.29 -4.12
CA ASN A 219 0.53 27.30 -4.07
C ASN A 219 0.02 27.41 -5.51
N ILE A 220 -0.72 26.41 -5.97
CA ILE A 220 -1.28 26.34 -7.31
C ILE A 220 -2.79 26.51 -7.19
N PHE A 221 -3.32 27.56 -7.81
CA PHE A 221 -4.74 27.91 -7.82
C PHE A 221 -5.23 28.02 -9.26
N ASN A 222 -6.54 27.88 -9.48
CA ASN A 222 -7.14 28.10 -10.79
C ASN A 222 -7.85 29.47 -10.86
N ASN A 223 -7.46 30.31 -11.81
CA ASN A 223 -8.19 31.55 -12.14
C ASN A 223 -8.89 31.50 -13.51
N ASP A 224 -8.87 30.36 -14.20
CA ASP A 224 -9.45 30.19 -15.54
C ASP A 224 -10.67 29.27 -15.49
N PRO A 225 -11.90 29.80 -15.39
CA PRO A 225 -13.12 29.02 -15.19
C PRO A 225 -13.61 28.27 -16.44
N GLN A 226 -12.95 28.43 -17.60
CA GLN A 226 -13.46 27.95 -18.90
C GLN A 226 -12.78 26.67 -19.39
N HIS A 227 -11.78 26.19 -18.67
CA HIS A 227 -10.91 25.11 -19.14
C HIS A 227 -10.76 24.02 -18.09
N ASN A 228 -10.37 22.83 -18.56
CA ASN A 228 -9.90 21.80 -17.64
C ASN A 228 -8.58 22.25 -17.00
N HIS A 229 -8.25 21.72 -15.84
CA HIS A 229 -7.00 22.05 -15.15
C HIS A 229 -6.15 20.82 -14.92
N SER A 230 -4.84 20.96 -15.12
CA SER A 230 -3.84 19.97 -14.75
C SER A 230 -2.76 20.63 -13.92
N GLN A 231 -2.81 20.39 -12.61
CA GLN A 231 -1.90 20.93 -11.61
C GLN A 231 -0.88 19.86 -11.22
N ILE A 232 0.40 20.08 -11.52
CA ILE A 232 1.46 19.11 -11.26
C ILE A 232 2.54 19.73 -10.37
N CYS A 233 2.79 19.12 -9.21
CA CYS A 233 3.87 19.52 -8.30
C CYS A 233 4.98 18.47 -8.26
N PHE A 234 6.12 18.78 -8.89
CA PHE A 234 7.27 17.88 -8.97
C PHE A 234 8.10 17.86 -7.68
N GLY A 235 8.45 19.04 -7.14
CA GLY A 235 9.40 19.15 -6.03
C GLY A 235 8.83 18.86 -4.63
N GLY A 236 7.51 18.75 -4.50
CA GLY A 236 6.81 18.57 -3.23
C GLY A 236 6.55 19.89 -2.48
N HIS A 237 6.06 19.79 -1.25
CA HIS A 237 5.71 20.96 -0.42
C HIS A 237 4.72 21.94 -1.08
N CYS A 238 3.78 21.42 -1.88
CA CYS A 238 2.80 22.24 -2.57
C CYS A 238 1.42 22.24 -1.89
N TYR A 239 0.68 23.30 -2.16
CA TYR A 239 -0.77 23.38 -1.98
C TYR A 239 -1.41 23.43 -3.37
N LEU A 240 -2.36 22.53 -3.65
CA LEU A 240 -3.08 22.51 -4.92
C LEU A 240 -4.55 22.76 -4.61
N ASP A 241 -5.13 23.78 -5.22
CA ASP A 241 -6.54 24.11 -5.10
C ASP A 241 -7.14 24.29 -6.48
N CYS A 242 -8.28 23.63 -6.67
CA CYS A 242 -8.97 23.61 -7.94
C CYS A 242 -10.47 23.71 -7.71
N ASN A 243 -11.02 24.84 -8.13
CA ASN A 243 -12.41 25.22 -7.92
C ASN A 243 -13.02 25.65 -9.26
N ASP A 244 -13.24 24.68 -10.15
CA ASP A 244 -13.65 24.90 -11.55
C ASP A 244 -14.87 24.06 -11.90
N TYR A 245 -15.79 24.45 -12.78
CA TYR A 245 -16.91 23.57 -13.12
C TYR A 245 -16.51 22.30 -13.90
N HIS A 246 -15.34 22.28 -14.53
CA HIS A 246 -14.89 21.23 -15.44
C HIS A 246 -14.05 20.13 -14.76
N LYS A 247 -13.13 19.50 -15.49
CA LYS A 247 -12.27 18.44 -14.97
C LYS A 247 -10.99 19.05 -14.40
N CYS A 248 -10.63 18.62 -13.20
CA CYS A 248 -9.35 18.94 -12.60
C CYS A 248 -8.53 17.70 -12.27
N SER A 249 -7.28 17.70 -12.72
CA SER A 249 -6.27 16.69 -12.41
C SER A 249 -5.18 17.33 -11.53
N GLN A 250 -5.04 16.84 -10.30
CA GLN A 250 -4.05 17.30 -9.35
C GLN A 250 -3.06 16.16 -9.06
N VAL A 251 -1.79 16.37 -9.37
CA VAL A 251 -0.74 15.38 -9.17
C VAL A 251 0.35 15.97 -8.30
N CYS A 252 0.45 15.48 -7.07
CA CYS A 252 1.60 15.74 -6.21
C CYS A 252 2.60 14.59 -6.34
N ILE A 253 3.75 14.89 -6.94
CA ILE A 253 4.84 13.94 -7.12
C ILE A 253 5.73 13.92 -5.88
N GLY A 254 6.30 15.06 -5.49
CA GLY A 254 7.24 15.14 -4.35
C GLY A 254 6.57 15.05 -2.98
N LYS A 255 7.37 14.85 -1.93
CA LYS A 255 6.88 14.78 -0.54
C LYS A 255 6.37 16.10 0.01
N GLY A 256 5.49 16.02 1.01
CA GLY A 256 5.11 17.16 1.84
C GLY A 256 4.07 18.09 1.23
N CYS A 257 3.37 17.66 0.17
CA CYS A 257 2.16 18.37 -0.27
C CYS A 257 1.12 18.25 0.84
N LYS A 258 0.90 19.37 1.54
CA LYS A 258 0.06 19.36 2.74
C LYS A 258 -1.40 19.13 2.40
N LYS A 259 -1.88 19.68 1.28
CA LYS A 259 -3.30 19.64 0.94
C LYS A 259 -3.54 19.80 -0.57
N LEU A 260 -4.35 18.91 -1.12
CA LEU A 260 -4.89 18.94 -2.48
C LEU A 260 -6.40 19.09 -2.33
N THR A 261 -6.96 20.23 -2.69
CA THR A 261 -8.40 20.51 -2.62
C THR A 261 -8.97 20.57 -4.03
N CYS A 262 -10.03 19.82 -4.28
CA CYS A 262 -10.73 19.83 -5.56
C CYS A 262 -12.24 19.92 -5.35
N LYS A 263 -12.83 20.97 -5.89
CA LYS A 263 -14.27 21.24 -5.91
C LYS A 263 -14.84 21.18 -7.33
N SER A 264 -14.05 20.69 -8.28
CA SER A 264 -14.44 20.72 -9.68
C SER A 264 -15.48 19.68 -10.05
N GLY A 265 -16.16 19.79 -11.20
CA GLY A 265 -17.18 18.80 -11.61
C GLY A 265 -16.65 17.36 -11.68
N VAL A 266 -15.39 17.19 -12.08
CA VAL A 266 -14.67 15.91 -11.99
C VAL A 266 -13.28 16.13 -11.41
N CYS A 267 -12.94 15.41 -10.35
CA CYS A 267 -11.68 15.53 -9.64
C CYS A 267 -10.86 14.24 -9.74
N ILE A 268 -9.62 14.35 -10.23
CA ILE A 268 -8.62 13.29 -10.21
C ILE A 268 -7.44 13.78 -9.36
N GLN A 269 -7.18 13.14 -8.23
CA GLN A 269 -6.13 13.52 -7.29
C GLN A 269 -5.16 12.36 -7.13
N GLU A 270 -3.88 12.58 -7.41
CA GLU A 270 -2.84 11.58 -7.29
C GLU A 270 -1.71 12.09 -6.38
N CYS A 271 -1.49 11.41 -5.26
CA CYS A 271 -0.35 11.62 -4.37
C CYS A 271 0.65 10.47 -4.56
N VAL A 272 1.78 10.75 -5.21
CA VAL A 272 2.74 9.72 -5.61
C VAL A 272 3.67 9.35 -4.44
N ALA A 273 4.28 10.33 -3.78
CA ALA A 273 5.21 10.06 -2.67
C ALA A 273 4.52 9.66 -1.34
N GLY A 274 3.20 9.78 -1.26
CA GLY A 274 2.44 9.51 -0.02
C GLY A 274 2.44 10.69 0.96
N GLY A 275 1.70 10.52 2.06
CA GLY A 275 1.61 11.53 3.13
C GLY A 275 0.88 12.82 2.75
N CYS A 276 0.03 12.80 1.72
CA CYS A 276 -0.79 13.95 1.34
C CYS A 276 -2.16 13.93 2.04
N GLU A 277 -2.74 15.11 2.23
CA GLU A 277 -4.18 15.25 2.46
C GLU A 277 -4.88 15.59 1.12
N MET A 278 -5.81 14.74 0.70
CA MET A 278 -6.61 14.93 -0.50
C MET A 278 -8.07 15.16 -0.10
N GLU A 279 -8.64 16.28 -0.51
CA GLU A 279 -10.00 16.69 -0.23
C GLU A 279 -10.75 16.88 -1.55
N CYS A 280 -11.83 16.11 -1.72
CA CYS A 280 -12.68 16.14 -2.89
C CYS A 280 -14.13 16.46 -2.49
N VAL A 281 -14.69 17.49 -3.13
CA VAL A 281 -16.05 17.99 -2.95
C VAL A 281 -16.68 18.15 -4.34
N SER A 282 -16.71 17.05 -5.09
CA SER A 282 -17.09 16.99 -6.50
C SER A 282 -18.19 15.95 -6.71
N GLU A 283 -18.92 16.00 -7.83
CA GLU A 283 -19.83 14.91 -8.23
C GLU A 283 -19.07 13.59 -8.41
N LYS A 284 -17.87 13.64 -9.00
CA LYS A 284 -17.04 12.47 -9.32
C LYS A 284 -15.60 12.68 -8.82
N CYS A 285 -15.22 11.86 -7.85
CA CYS A 285 -13.90 11.86 -7.24
C CYS A 285 -13.13 10.57 -7.56
N SER A 286 -11.88 10.72 -7.99
CA SER A 286 -10.91 9.64 -8.04
C SER A 286 -9.65 10.08 -7.29
N GLN A 287 -9.36 9.43 -6.17
CA GLN A 287 -8.22 9.75 -5.32
C GLN A 287 -7.26 8.56 -5.29
N ILE A 288 -5.97 8.79 -5.52
CA ILE A 288 -4.95 7.75 -5.61
C ILE A 288 -3.78 8.14 -4.71
N CYS A 289 -3.49 7.32 -3.70
CA CYS A 289 -2.33 7.44 -2.83
C CYS A 289 -1.35 6.29 -3.09
N ARG A 290 -0.19 6.60 -3.67
CA ARG A 290 0.79 5.56 -4.03
C ARG A 290 1.76 5.21 -2.93
N GLY A 291 2.40 6.21 -2.33
CA GLY A 291 3.38 6.03 -1.25
C GLY A 291 2.78 5.64 0.11
N GLY A 292 1.45 5.69 0.25
CA GLY A 292 0.77 5.39 1.52
C GLY A 292 0.72 6.59 2.48
N GLY A 293 0.14 6.39 3.66
CA GLY A 293 0.05 7.41 4.71
C GLY A 293 -0.81 8.63 4.35
N CYS A 294 -1.65 8.55 3.32
CA CYS A 294 -2.49 9.67 2.91
C CYS A 294 -3.77 9.76 3.73
N ILE A 295 -4.29 10.98 3.86
CA ILE A 295 -5.66 11.23 4.31
C ILE A 295 -6.48 11.56 3.07
N MET A 296 -7.44 10.72 2.73
CA MET A 296 -8.24 10.81 1.52
C MET A 296 -9.68 11.10 1.91
N LYS A 297 -10.23 12.25 1.50
CA LYS A 297 -11.54 12.73 1.93
C LYS A 297 -12.43 12.99 0.72
N CYS A 298 -13.57 12.31 0.67
CA CYS A 298 -14.71 12.66 -0.17
C CYS A 298 -15.81 13.18 0.75
N LEU A 299 -15.99 14.51 0.81
CA LEU A 299 -16.75 15.18 1.87
C LEU A 299 -18.16 15.61 1.45
N SER A 300 -18.46 15.74 0.16
CA SER A 300 -19.78 16.22 -0.27
C SER A 300 -20.84 15.12 -0.20
N HIS A 301 -22.04 15.52 0.25
CA HIS A 301 -23.25 14.72 0.09
C HIS A 301 -23.70 14.59 -1.37
N ASP A 302 -23.34 15.55 -2.22
CA ASP A 302 -23.63 15.55 -3.66
C ASP A 302 -22.60 14.72 -4.46
N THR A 303 -21.56 14.18 -3.81
CA THR A 303 -20.62 13.29 -4.48
C THR A 303 -21.34 11.97 -4.77
N ARG A 304 -21.63 11.72 -6.04
CA ARG A 304 -22.27 10.48 -6.48
C ARG A 304 -21.29 9.32 -6.50
N ILE A 305 -20.08 9.56 -6.98
CA ILE A 305 -19.06 8.52 -7.16
C ILE A 305 -17.76 8.98 -6.52
N CYS A 306 -17.24 8.20 -5.58
CA CYS A 306 -15.92 8.39 -5.02
C CYS A 306 -15.14 7.08 -5.05
N GLN A 307 -14.07 7.06 -5.84
CA GLN A 307 -13.09 5.99 -5.88
C GLN A 307 -11.83 6.42 -5.14
N GLN A 308 -11.36 5.57 -4.23
CA GLN A 308 -10.17 5.86 -3.43
C GLN A 308 -9.24 4.65 -3.48
N TYR A 309 -8.00 4.84 -3.92
CA TYR A 309 -7.00 3.78 -4.02
C TYR A 309 -5.80 4.11 -3.15
N CYS A 310 -5.45 3.22 -2.22
CA CYS A 310 -4.25 3.31 -1.40
C CYS A 310 -3.33 2.12 -1.67
N THR A 311 -2.24 2.32 -2.42
CA THR A 311 -1.31 1.22 -2.74
C THR A 311 -0.21 1.02 -1.72
N GLY A 312 0.23 2.09 -1.05
CA GLY A 312 1.34 2.05 -0.08
C GLY A 312 0.92 1.68 1.35
N GLY A 313 -0.38 1.68 1.65
CA GLY A 313 -0.92 1.41 2.98
C GLY A 313 -0.88 2.56 3.96
N GLY A 314 -1.44 2.35 5.15
CA GLY A 314 -1.47 3.37 6.22
C GLY A 314 -2.36 4.56 5.90
N CYS A 315 -3.28 4.44 4.94
CA CYS A 315 -4.15 5.54 4.54
C CYS A 315 -5.36 5.65 5.47
N LYS A 316 -5.81 6.88 5.71
CA LYS A 316 -7.11 7.19 6.32
C LYS A 316 -8.08 7.62 5.21
N MET A 317 -9.07 6.78 4.95
CA MET A 317 -10.00 6.90 3.82
C MET A 317 -11.37 7.30 4.35
N ILE A 318 -11.72 8.57 4.15
CA ILE A 318 -12.99 9.17 4.56
C ILE A 318 -13.88 9.33 3.32
N CYS A 319 -15.05 8.70 3.31
CA CYS A 319 -15.96 8.77 2.17
C CYS A 319 -17.43 8.96 2.57
N ASN A 320 -18.02 10.07 2.13
CA ASN A 320 -19.43 10.42 2.34
C ASN A 320 -20.28 10.37 1.06
N ALA A 321 -19.71 9.91 -0.06
CA ALA A 321 -20.40 9.80 -1.34
C ALA A 321 -21.53 8.75 -1.32
N GLU A 322 -22.47 8.86 -2.26
CA GLU A 322 -23.49 7.83 -2.51
C GLU A 322 -22.80 6.47 -2.75
N ASN A 323 -21.94 6.42 -3.77
CA ASN A 323 -21.15 5.24 -4.12
C ASN A 323 -19.68 5.46 -3.75
N CYS A 324 -19.26 4.82 -2.66
CA CYS A 324 -17.86 4.77 -2.23
C CYS A 324 -17.23 3.45 -2.64
N SER A 325 -16.09 3.50 -3.32
CA SER A 325 -15.25 2.34 -3.62
C SER A 325 -13.83 2.60 -3.14
N PRO A 326 -13.57 2.39 -1.84
CA PRO A 326 -12.24 2.52 -1.27
C PRO A 326 -11.50 1.16 -1.36
N SER A 327 -10.26 1.19 -1.82
CA SER A 327 -9.40 0.01 -1.96
C SER A 327 -8.03 0.26 -1.33
N CYS A 328 -7.59 -0.68 -0.49
CA CYS A 328 -6.25 -0.66 0.12
C CYS A 328 -5.49 -1.91 -0.31
N TYR A 329 -4.36 -1.70 -1.00
CA TYR A 329 -3.58 -2.80 -1.54
C TYR A 329 -2.43 -3.24 -0.63
N ALA A 330 -1.99 -2.44 0.34
CA ALA A 330 -0.91 -2.84 1.25
C ALA A 330 -1.14 -2.34 2.69
N GLY A 331 -0.65 -3.07 3.68
CA GLY A 331 -0.73 -2.67 5.09
C GLY A 331 -2.15 -2.49 5.63
N TYR A 332 -2.27 -1.77 6.74
CA TYR A 332 -3.55 -1.39 7.34
C TYR A 332 -4.02 -0.05 6.78
N CYS A 333 -5.30 0.04 6.41
CA CYS A 333 -5.95 1.31 6.09
C CYS A 333 -7.14 1.52 7.03
N GLU A 334 -7.29 2.74 7.52
CA GLU A 334 -8.43 3.16 8.33
C GLU A 334 -9.53 3.66 7.40
N TYR A 335 -10.73 3.06 7.47
CA TYR A 335 -11.89 3.50 6.69
C TYR A 335 -12.89 4.17 7.63
N VAL A 336 -13.26 5.41 7.32
CA VAL A 336 -14.20 6.20 8.12
C VAL A 336 -15.32 6.71 7.21
N ARG A 337 -16.57 6.41 7.52
CA ARG A 337 -17.70 7.19 7.00
C ARG A 337 -18.15 8.15 8.10
N THR A 338 -18.28 9.44 7.78
CA THR A 338 -18.81 10.44 8.75
C THR A 338 -20.32 10.59 8.68
N ARG A 339 -21.00 9.79 7.84
CA ARG A 339 -22.44 9.55 7.96
C ARG A 339 -22.71 8.22 8.67
N PRO A 340 -23.66 8.19 9.62
CA PRO A 340 -24.37 6.97 9.96
C PRO A 340 -25.03 6.43 8.68
N PRO A 341 -25.20 5.11 8.53
CA PRO A 341 -26.10 4.57 7.52
C PRO A 341 -27.43 5.32 7.66
N GLY A 342 -27.81 6.07 6.63
CA GLY A 342 -29.15 6.61 6.53
C GLY A 342 -30.11 5.44 6.45
N SER A 343 -30.86 5.22 7.53
CA SER A 343 -32.18 4.60 7.52
C SER A 343 -32.31 3.19 6.88
N GLY A 344 -31.54 2.24 7.40
CA GLY A 344 -31.96 0.83 7.42
C GLY A 344 -32.03 0.39 8.87
N ILE A 345 -33.24 0.38 9.44
CA ILE A 345 -33.63 0.03 10.81
C ILE A 345 -32.52 -0.74 11.57
N LEU A 346 -32.06 -0.16 12.69
CA LEU A 346 -31.23 -0.84 13.68
C LEU A 346 -32.08 -1.92 14.37
N LYS A 347 -32.38 -3.01 13.65
CA LYS A 347 -33.14 -4.12 14.22
C LYS A 347 -32.19 -4.89 15.09
N VAL A 348 -32.50 -5.03 16.38
CA VAL A 348 -31.76 -5.94 17.26
C VAL A 348 -32.00 -7.38 16.81
N CYS A 349 -33.24 -7.73 16.48
CA CYS A 349 -33.64 -8.97 15.79
C CYS A 349 -34.92 -8.72 14.99
N ASP A 350 -35.10 -9.39 13.86
CA ASP A 350 -36.40 -9.53 13.17
C ASP A 350 -37.30 -10.54 13.90
N SER A 351 -36.71 -11.65 14.35
CA SER A 351 -37.37 -12.65 15.17
C SER A 351 -36.38 -13.32 16.11
N ILE A 352 -36.90 -13.83 17.23
CA ILE A 352 -36.14 -14.62 18.19
C ILE A 352 -36.89 -15.95 18.37
N GLU A 353 -36.22 -17.05 18.05
CA GLU A 353 -36.73 -18.41 18.24
C GLU A 353 -35.66 -19.20 19.00
N TRP A 354 -36.02 -19.76 20.16
CA TRP A 354 -35.12 -20.61 20.96
C TRP A 354 -33.75 -19.96 21.26
N GLY A 355 -33.73 -18.65 21.52
CA GLY A 355 -32.48 -17.91 21.78
C GLY A 355 -31.63 -17.61 20.53
N VAL A 356 -32.17 -17.84 19.32
CA VAL A 356 -31.53 -17.48 18.05
C VAL A 356 -32.17 -16.23 17.47
N CYS A 357 -31.35 -15.20 17.30
CA CYS A 357 -31.74 -13.95 16.65
C CYS A 357 -31.59 -14.07 15.13
N ARG A 358 -32.61 -13.70 14.36
CA ARG A 358 -32.53 -13.62 12.90
C ARG A 358 -32.66 -12.16 12.47
N GLN A 359 -31.80 -11.72 11.56
CA GLN A 359 -31.76 -10.39 10.99
C GLN A 359 -31.56 -10.48 9.47
N ALA A 360 -32.43 -9.85 8.68
CA ALA A 360 -32.37 -9.84 7.23
C ALA A 360 -32.51 -8.43 6.65
N CYS A 361 -31.56 -8.03 5.80
CA CYS A 361 -31.59 -6.79 5.05
C CYS A 361 -31.81 -7.05 3.56
N ARG A 362 -32.85 -6.43 3.00
CA ARG A 362 -33.17 -6.47 1.56
C ARG A 362 -33.26 -5.07 0.93
N SER A 363 -32.77 -4.05 1.65
CA SER A 363 -32.78 -2.67 1.16
C SER A 363 -31.82 -2.50 -0.02
N TYR A 364 -32.21 -1.69 -1.01
CA TYR A 364 -31.32 -1.31 -2.11
C TYR A 364 -30.21 -0.36 -1.64
N GLU A 365 -30.43 0.38 -0.55
CA GLU A 365 -29.44 1.27 0.07
C GLU A 365 -28.49 0.50 1.01
N GLY A 366 -28.96 -0.61 1.59
CA GLY A 366 -28.24 -1.47 2.52
C GLY A 366 -28.65 -1.29 3.98
N CYS A 367 -27.97 -1.99 4.90
CA CYS A 367 -28.28 -1.95 6.33
C CYS A 367 -27.05 -2.16 7.22
N SER A 368 -27.17 -1.72 8.47
CA SER A 368 -26.25 -2.09 9.55
C SER A 368 -26.95 -3.05 10.51
N LEU A 369 -26.61 -4.33 10.44
CA LEU A 369 -27.14 -5.37 11.32
C LEU A 369 -26.25 -5.47 12.56
N THR A 370 -26.85 -5.48 13.73
CA THR A 370 -26.12 -5.52 15.00
C THR A 370 -26.79 -6.48 15.96
N CYS A 371 -26.07 -7.50 16.42
CA CYS A 371 -26.54 -8.47 17.40
C CYS A 371 -25.59 -8.45 18.59
N ASN A 372 -25.96 -7.80 19.70
CA ASN A 372 -25.03 -7.53 20.81
C ASN A 372 -25.56 -7.93 22.19
N GLN A 373 -26.64 -8.73 22.29
CA GLN A 373 -27.17 -9.14 23.59
C GLN A 373 -26.54 -10.44 24.07
N LEU A 374 -25.39 -10.29 24.74
CA LEU A 374 -24.59 -11.39 25.29
C LEU A 374 -25.33 -12.24 26.35
N ASP A 375 -26.33 -11.69 27.05
CA ASP A 375 -26.97 -12.37 28.18
C ASP A 375 -28.26 -13.14 27.82
N THR A 376 -28.81 -12.94 26.62
CA THR A 376 -30.15 -13.48 26.24
C THR A 376 -30.15 -14.31 24.96
N LEU A 377 -29.14 -14.16 24.10
CA LEU A 377 -29.08 -14.82 22.79
C LEU A 377 -27.90 -15.78 22.71
N HIS A 378 -28.20 -17.05 22.43
CA HIS A 378 -27.18 -18.07 22.22
C HIS A 378 -26.55 -17.92 20.82
N SER A 379 -27.30 -17.47 19.82
CA SER A 379 -26.78 -17.34 18.45
C SER A 379 -27.45 -16.23 17.66
N CYS A 380 -26.76 -15.73 16.63
CA CYS A 380 -27.34 -14.78 15.68
C CYS A 380 -27.07 -15.16 14.23
N ASN A 381 -28.08 -14.94 13.38
CA ASN A 381 -28.02 -15.10 11.94
C ASN A 381 -28.30 -13.75 11.28
N GLN A 382 -27.32 -13.22 10.56
CA GLN A 382 -27.37 -11.94 9.87
C GLN A 382 -27.21 -12.17 8.38
N THR A 383 -28.20 -11.73 7.60
CA THR A 383 -28.17 -11.79 6.14
C THR A 383 -28.36 -10.40 5.55
N CYS A 384 -27.49 -10.00 4.63
CA CYS A 384 -27.66 -8.75 3.90
C CYS A 384 -27.53 -8.99 2.38
N ASP A 385 -28.64 -8.84 1.66
CA ASP A 385 -28.77 -9.25 0.26
C ASP A 385 -28.69 -8.07 -0.73
N GLY A 386 -28.70 -6.81 -0.25
CA GLY A 386 -28.77 -5.62 -1.11
C GLY A 386 -28.07 -4.42 -0.51
N GLY A 387 -27.63 -3.50 -1.38
CA GLY A 387 -27.01 -2.23 -1.00
C GLY A 387 -25.68 -2.37 -0.26
N ASN A 388 -25.41 -1.44 0.67
CA ASN A 388 -24.20 -1.43 1.49
C ASN A 388 -24.44 -2.03 2.90
N CYS A 389 -23.71 -3.08 3.22
CA CYS A 389 -23.94 -3.92 4.39
C CYS A 389 -22.83 -3.77 5.43
N ASN A 390 -23.22 -3.58 6.70
CA ASN A 390 -22.36 -3.71 7.86
C ASN A 390 -22.96 -4.76 8.81
N LEU A 391 -22.20 -5.77 9.18
CA LEU A 391 -22.67 -6.87 10.02
C LEU A 391 -21.80 -6.93 11.27
N ASN A 392 -22.39 -6.66 12.43
CA ASN A 392 -21.72 -6.79 13.72
C ASN A 392 -22.44 -7.82 14.58
N CYS A 393 -21.73 -8.87 14.98
CA CYS A 393 -22.29 -9.95 15.76
C CYS A 393 -21.46 -10.25 17.00
N SER A 394 -22.13 -10.26 18.14
CA SER A 394 -21.63 -10.64 19.45
C SER A 394 -22.66 -11.50 20.16
N SER A 395 -22.38 -12.79 20.34
CA SER A 395 -23.29 -13.79 20.92
C SER A 395 -22.53 -14.84 21.72
N MET A 396 -23.21 -15.61 22.59
CA MET A 396 -22.53 -16.60 23.44
C MET A 396 -21.95 -17.79 22.69
N GLU A 397 -22.65 -18.32 21.67
CA GLU A 397 -22.23 -19.56 21.00
C GLU A 397 -21.85 -19.31 19.54
N ARG A 398 -22.78 -18.79 18.72
CA ARG A 398 -22.58 -18.77 17.27
C ARG A 398 -23.10 -17.52 16.58
N CYS A 399 -22.26 -16.98 15.70
CA CYS A 399 -22.61 -15.92 14.78
C CYS A 399 -22.47 -16.41 13.33
N ASN A 400 -23.57 -16.38 12.59
CA ASN A 400 -23.59 -16.63 11.15
C ASN A 400 -23.88 -15.31 10.43
N GLN A 401 -22.94 -14.87 9.60
CA GLN A 401 -23.02 -13.62 8.84
C GLN A 401 -22.88 -13.94 7.35
N ASN A 402 -23.91 -13.62 6.58
CA ASN A 402 -23.91 -13.75 5.13
C ASN A 402 -24.15 -12.39 4.49
N CYS A 403 -23.21 -11.96 3.64
CA CYS A 403 -23.31 -10.71 2.92
C CYS A 403 -23.27 -10.95 1.41
N ALA A 404 -24.38 -10.70 0.74
CA ALA A 404 -24.55 -10.75 -0.71
C ALA A 404 -24.89 -9.38 -1.33
N GLY A 405 -24.87 -8.30 -0.53
CA GLY A 405 -25.12 -6.94 -1.01
C GLY A 405 -24.09 -6.41 -2.00
N GLY A 406 -24.37 -5.24 -2.59
CA GLY A 406 -23.47 -4.59 -3.56
C GLY A 406 -22.11 -4.20 -2.96
N PHE A 407 -22.07 -3.89 -1.66
CA PHE A 407 -20.84 -3.63 -0.91
C PHE A 407 -20.97 -4.16 0.52
N CYS A 408 -20.06 -5.02 0.96
CA CYS A 408 -20.00 -5.60 2.30
C CYS A 408 -18.84 -4.96 3.05
N GLN A 409 -19.11 -3.84 3.73
CA GLN A 409 -18.06 -2.96 4.25
C GLN A 409 -17.25 -3.61 5.37
N LEU A 410 -17.96 -4.10 6.38
CA LEU A 410 -17.36 -4.67 7.58
C LEU A 410 -18.26 -5.79 8.10
N MET A 411 -17.64 -6.93 8.39
CA MET A 411 -18.26 -8.05 9.09
C MET A 411 -17.42 -8.31 10.34
N THR A 412 -17.91 -7.93 11.51
CA THR A 412 -17.25 -8.23 12.80
C THR A 412 -17.98 -9.33 13.54
N CYS A 413 -17.21 -10.27 14.06
CA CYS A 413 -17.75 -11.44 14.74
C CYS A 413 -16.99 -11.75 16.03
N ASN A 414 -17.71 -11.74 17.14
CA ASN A 414 -17.22 -12.02 18.49
C ASN A 414 -18.18 -13.00 19.20
N ALA A 415 -18.01 -14.29 18.93
CA ALA A 415 -18.74 -15.38 19.57
C ALA A 415 -17.78 -16.54 19.82
N LYS A 416 -18.21 -17.67 20.40
CA LYS A 416 -17.34 -18.86 20.43
C LYS A 416 -17.04 -19.38 19.02
N VAL A 417 -18.04 -19.37 18.14
CA VAL A 417 -17.92 -19.82 16.74
C VAL A 417 -18.47 -18.78 15.77
N CYS A 418 -17.68 -18.46 14.77
CA CYS A 418 -18.02 -17.46 13.76
C CYS A 418 -17.99 -18.06 12.35
N PHE A 419 -19.08 -17.90 11.62
CA PHE A 419 -19.17 -18.19 10.19
C PHE A 419 -19.47 -16.90 9.45
N GLN A 420 -18.53 -16.46 8.62
CA GLN A 420 -18.65 -15.24 7.83
C GLN A 420 -18.52 -15.60 6.36
N VAL A 421 -19.53 -15.27 5.58
CA VAL A 421 -19.58 -15.52 4.14
C VAL A 421 -19.84 -14.21 3.41
N CYS A 422 -19.00 -13.88 2.44
CA CYS A 422 -19.23 -12.76 1.55
C CYS A 422 -19.31 -13.21 0.10
N ASN A 423 -20.51 -13.05 -0.47
CA ASN A 423 -20.87 -13.28 -1.87
C ASN A 423 -21.14 -11.96 -2.62
N GLY A 424 -20.97 -10.83 -1.94
CA GLY A 424 -21.37 -9.51 -2.44
C GLY A 424 -20.51 -8.95 -3.57
N GLY A 425 -20.86 -7.74 -4.00
CA GLY A 425 -20.17 -7.03 -5.10
C GLY A 425 -18.76 -6.58 -4.75
N GLU A 426 -18.47 -6.24 -3.49
CA GLU A 426 -17.15 -5.93 -2.93
C GLU A 426 -17.16 -6.29 -1.43
N CYS A 427 -16.22 -7.11 -0.97
CA CYS A 427 -16.35 -7.84 0.30
C CYS A 427 -15.67 -7.20 1.53
N GLY A 428 -14.97 -6.08 1.35
CA GLY A 428 -14.43 -5.27 2.45
C GLY A 428 -13.66 -6.11 3.47
N THR A 429 -13.85 -5.81 4.77
CA THR A 429 -13.15 -6.52 5.85
C THR A 429 -14.07 -7.47 6.62
N MET A 430 -13.64 -8.72 6.76
CA MET A 430 -14.25 -9.77 7.58
C MET A 430 -13.32 -10.01 8.76
N LYS A 431 -13.68 -9.53 9.95
CA LYS A 431 -12.88 -9.65 11.17
C LYS A 431 -13.52 -10.64 12.14
N CYS A 432 -12.73 -11.58 12.64
CA CYS A 432 -13.16 -12.60 13.57
C CYS A 432 -12.27 -12.61 14.83
N GLU A 433 -12.94 -12.64 15.99
CA GLU A 433 -12.34 -12.67 17.33
C GLU A 433 -12.79 -13.91 18.13
N ALA A 434 -13.35 -14.92 17.45
CA ALA A 434 -13.90 -16.13 18.07
C ALA A 434 -12.84 -17.19 18.42
N GLU A 435 -13.21 -18.22 19.19
CA GLU A 435 -12.34 -19.40 19.34
C GLU A 435 -12.17 -20.12 18.00
N THR A 436 -13.26 -20.31 17.26
CA THR A 436 -13.26 -20.92 15.92
C THR A 436 -13.85 -19.96 14.88
N CYS A 437 -13.07 -19.65 13.85
CA CYS A 437 -13.41 -18.74 12.77
C CYS A 437 -13.46 -19.47 11.43
N VAL A 438 -14.54 -19.26 10.67
CA VAL A 438 -14.65 -19.68 9.27
C VAL A 438 -15.03 -18.47 8.44
N GLN A 439 -14.17 -18.09 7.50
CA GLN A 439 -14.34 -16.94 6.63
C GLN A 439 -14.28 -17.40 5.18
N MET A 440 -15.34 -17.16 4.42
CA MET A 440 -15.42 -17.52 3.01
C MET A 440 -15.74 -16.29 2.18
N CYS A 441 -14.93 -16.03 1.16
CA CYS A 441 -15.12 -14.88 0.31
C CYS A 441 -15.13 -15.27 -1.16
N PHE A 442 -16.25 -14.98 -1.81
CA PHE A 442 -16.53 -15.30 -3.21
C PHE A 442 -16.61 -14.03 -4.08
N GLY A 443 -16.92 -12.87 -3.47
CA GLY A 443 -16.88 -11.55 -4.11
C GLY A 443 -15.47 -10.93 -4.17
N PRO A 444 -15.23 -9.84 -4.93
CA PRO A 444 -13.92 -9.18 -4.98
C PRO A 444 -13.62 -8.37 -3.69
N GLY A 445 -12.36 -7.94 -3.52
CA GLY A 445 -11.96 -7.04 -2.43
C GLY A 445 -11.97 -7.61 -1.01
N CYS A 446 -11.83 -8.93 -0.87
CA CYS A 446 -11.86 -9.60 0.42
C CYS A 446 -10.66 -9.24 1.31
N HIS A 447 -10.92 -8.90 2.56
CA HIS A 447 -9.92 -8.85 3.62
C HIS A 447 -10.40 -9.63 4.84
N MET A 448 -9.92 -10.86 4.97
CA MET A 448 -10.27 -11.79 6.04
C MET A 448 -9.22 -11.74 7.14
N THR A 449 -9.63 -11.45 8.37
CA THR A 449 -8.76 -11.26 9.53
C THR A 449 -9.22 -12.13 10.70
N CYS A 450 -8.29 -12.86 11.32
CA CYS A 450 -8.44 -13.58 12.59
C CYS A 450 -7.45 -13.01 13.61
N THR A 451 -7.92 -12.54 14.77
CA THR A 451 -7.09 -11.82 15.76
C THR A 451 -6.21 -12.72 16.63
N PRO A 452 -5.17 -12.17 17.30
CA PRO A 452 -4.40 -12.91 18.32
C PRO A 452 -5.33 -13.29 19.49
N GLY A 453 -5.63 -14.57 19.63
CA GLY A 453 -6.61 -15.10 20.59
C GLY A 453 -7.60 -16.10 19.98
N VAL A 454 -7.69 -16.15 18.65
CA VAL A 454 -8.42 -17.20 17.92
C VAL A 454 -7.65 -18.51 18.00
N ARG A 455 -8.32 -19.63 18.29
CA ARG A 455 -7.67 -20.96 18.29
C ARG A 455 -7.57 -21.52 16.88
N GLU A 456 -8.68 -21.59 16.18
CA GLU A 456 -8.76 -22.21 14.85
C GLU A 456 -9.39 -21.24 13.85
N CYS A 457 -8.69 -20.99 12.75
CA CYS A 457 -9.17 -20.08 11.71
C CYS A 457 -9.04 -20.73 10.32
N HIS A 458 -10.18 -20.87 9.66
CA HIS A 458 -10.31 -21.35 8.28
C HIS A 458 -10.72 -20.20 7.39
N GLN A 459 -9.89 -19.88 6.40
CA GLN A 459 -10.17 -18.81 5.46
C GLN A 459 -10.15 -19.36 4.04
N ALA A 460 -11.19 -19.09 3.27
CA ALA A 460 -11.32 -19.54 1.88
C ALA A 460 -11.64 -18.36 0.98
N CYS A 461 -10.97 -18.28 -0.17
CA CYS A 461 -11.30 -17.29 -1.18
C CYS A 461 -11.40 -17.87 -2.58
N MET A 462 -12.49 -17.57 -3.28
CA MET A 462 -12.84 -18.14 -4.58
C MET A 462 -13.27 -17.05 -5.58
N THR A 463 -12.41 -16.06 -5.84
CA THR A 463 -12.78 -14.91 -6.68
C THR A 463 -12.14 -15.01 -8.05
N LYS A 464 -12.93 -14.80 -9.11
CA LYS A 464 -12.44 -14.78 -10.50
C LYS A 464 -11.81 -13.44 -10.92
N GLN A 465 -12.02 -12.36 -10.15
CA GLN A 465 -11.73 -10.98 -10.56
C GLN A 465 -11.19 -10.05 -9.43
N GLY A 466 -10.95 -10.55 -8.19
CA GLY A 466 -10.51 -9.75 -7.04
C GLY A 466 -9.29 -10.31 -6.30
N HIS A 467 -8.66 -9.51 -5.43
CA HIS A 467 -7.52 -9.94 -4.59
C HIS A 467 -7.97 -10.22 -3.14
N CYS A 468 -7.66 -11.41 -2.61
CA CYS A 468 -8.11 -11.85 -1.28
C CYS A 468 -7.03 -11.76 -0.20
N ILE A 469 -7.14 -10.81 0.73
CA ILE A 469 -6.21 -10.67 1.85
C ILE A 469 -6.61 -11.65 2.97
N PHE A 470 -5.64 -12.44 3.42
CA PHE A 470 -5.75 -13.36 4.56
C PHE A 470 -4.80 -12.85 5.63
N ASP A 471 -5.32 -12.50 6.80
CA ASP A 471 -4.60 -12.00 7.95
C ASP A 471 -4.92 -12.87 9.16
N CYS A 472 -4.23 -14.00 9.28
CA CYS A 472 -4.52 -15.01 10.31
C CYS A 472 -3.45 -14.99 11.40
N HIS A 473 -3.87 -14.59 12.61
CA HIS A 473 -3.04 -14.62 13.84
C HIS A 473 -3.53 -15.66 14.84
N ALA A 474 -4.28 -16.66 14.38
CA ALA A 474 -4.81 -17.74 15.22
C ALA A 474 -3.70 -18.74 15.61
N GLU A 475 -3.97 -19.57 16.62
CA GLU A 475 -3.08 -20.69 16.98
C GLU A 475 -2.92 -21.67 15.79
N MET A 476 -4.00 -21.91 15.05
CA MET A 476 -4.04 -22.72 13.84
C MET A 476 -4.73 -21.97 12.69
N CYS A 477 -4.02 -21.85 11.57
CA CYS A 477 -4.49 -21.15 10.37
C CYS A 477 -4.55 -22.11 9.18
N THR A 478 -5.73 -22.24 8.58
CA THR A 478 -5.94 -22.96 7.31
C THR A 478 -6.44 -21.99 6.27
N VAL A 479 -5.74 -21.91 5.13
CA VAL A 479 -6.07 -20.97 4.06
C VAL A 479 -6.22 -21.72 2.74
N SER A 480 -7.33 -21.49 2.05
CA SER A 480 -7.64 -22.09 0.76
C SER A 480 -7.89 -21.01 -0.29
N LEU A 481 -7.16 -21.11 -1.41
CA LEU A 481 -7.42 -20.34 -2.62
C LEU A 481 -8.00 -21.29 -3.67
N VAL A 482 -9.16 -20.98 -4.23
CA VAL A 482 -9.83 -21.83 -5.24
C VAL A 482 -10.03 -21.08 -6.55
#